data_AF-A0A1Q7AJJ5-F1
#
_entry.id   AF-A0A1Q7AJJ5-F1
#
_cell.length_a   1.000
_cell.length_b   1.000
_cell.length_c   1.000
_cell.angle_alpha   90.00
_cell.angle_beta   90.00
_cell.angle_gamma   90.00
#
_symmetry.space_group_name_H-M   'P 1'
#
loop_
_entity.id
_entity.type
_entity.pdbx_description
1 polymer ?
#
loop_
_entity_poly.entity_id
_entity_poly.type
_entity_poly.pdbx_seq_one_letter_code
_entity_poly.pdbx_strand_id
1 'polypeptide(L)'
;MHDHPLNDERREAGQKPADCLWLWGQGRAILWPSLSERLKMSGVVVSQNDVHRGLGIMAGLEAVDGARLAGADLRTQAAVALEELKKIDFAYVHVELPDEVVYGSDVAAKVKSIEAVDHELVGPLLEGLAKLGSHRIVVVCDSGNVHHGQAAEGPAFFAYRDSAATPSAATGRRFIEADARASTVPPRDATKFVVRLFAKGS
;
A
#
# COMPACT_ATOMS: atom_id res chain seq x y z
N MET A 1 -32.87 -8.53 13.00
CA MET A 1 -32.70 -8.12 11.59
C MET A 1 -34.00 -8.27 10.82
N HIS A 2 -34.63 -9.44 10.84
CA HIS A 2 -35.89 -9.69 10.13
C HIS A 2 -37.02 -8.70 10.44
N ASP A 3 -37.24 -8.38 11.71
CA ASP A 3 -38.32 -7.49 12.18
C ASP A 3 -37.84 -6.05 12.42
N HIS A 4 -36.77 -5.64 11.75
CA HIS A 4 -36.28 -4.26 11.84
C HIS A 4 -37.20 -3.34 11.02
N PRO A 5 -37.62 -2.16 11.51
CA PRO A 5 -38.55 -1.26 10.80
C PRO A 5 -38.13 -0.92 9.35
N LEU A 6 -36.82 -0.80 9.12
CA LEU A 6 -36.25 -0.62 7.77
C LEU A 6 -36.70 -1.70 6.78
N ASN A 7 -36.90 -2.94 7.21
CA ASN A 7 -37.36 -4.02 6.33
C ASN A 7 -38.84 -3.89 5.98
N ASP A 8 -39.65 -3.29 6.84
CA ASP A 8 -41.04 -2.96 6.51
C ASP A 8 -41.09 -1.83 5.48
N GLU A 9 -40.33 -0.76 5.68
CA GLU A 9 -40.18 0.34 4.71
C GLU A 9 -39.71 -0.17 3.34
N ARG A 10 -38.74 -1.10 3.31
CA ARG A 10 -38.25 -1.73 2.07
C ARG A 10 -39.33 -2.54 1.38
N ARG A 11 -40.13 -3.32 2.12
CA ARG A 11 -41.24 -4.11 1.56
C ARG A 11 -42.33 -3.21 1.00
N GLU A 12 -42.70 -2.14 1.71
CA GLU A 12 -43.67 -1.14 1.25
C GLU A 12 -43.21 -0.45 -0.04
N ALA A 13 -41.90 -0.21 -0.18
CA ALA A 13 -41.29 0.34 -1.39
C ALA A 13 -41.05 -0.71 -2.51
N GLY A 14 -41.50 -1.97 -2.35
CA GLY A 14 -41.29 -3.05 -3.33
C GLY A 14 -39.84 -3.54 -3.44
N GLN A 15 -38.98 -3.21 -2.47
CA GLN A 15 -37.58 -3.62 -2.39
C GLN A 15 -37.43 -4.92 -1.58
N LYS A 16 -36.35 -5.66 -1.84
CA LYS A 16 -36.02 -6.87 -1.06
C LYS A 16 -35.57 -6.49 0.37
N PRO A 17 -36.08 -7.15 1.43
CA PRO A 17 -35.61 -6.92 2.78
C PRO A 17 -34.13 -7.32 2.93
N ALA A 18 -33.42 -6.65 3.83
CA ALA A 18 -32.10 -7.04 4.29
C ALA A 18 -32.28 -7.82 5.61
N ASP A 19 -32.58 -9.10 5.51
CA ASP A 19 -32.85 -9.99 6.65
C ASP A 19 -31.89 -11.19 6.76
N CYS A 20 -30.99 -11.34 5.79
CA CYS A 20 -29.92 -12.33 5.78
C CYS A 20 -28.54 -11.69 6.00
N LEU A 21 -27.66 -12.41 6.69
CA LEU A 21 -26.23 -12.08 6.79
C LEU A 21 -25.43 -13.08 5.96
N TRP A 22 -24.64 -12.59 5.00
CA TRP A 22 -23.68 -13.39 4.26
C TRP A 22 -22.29 -13.22 4.89
N LEU A 23 -21.95 -14.11 5.83
CA LEU A 23 -20.62 -14.12 6.44
C LEU A 23 -19.66 -14.91 5.56
N TRP A 24 -18.51 -14.31 5.26
CA TRP A 24 -17.42 -14.93 4.50
C TRP A 24 -16.07 -14.38 4.99
N GLY A 25 -14.97 -15.07 4.70
CA GLY A 25 -13.64 -14.63 5.12
C GLY A 25 -13.34 -14.84 6.62
N GLN A 26 -13.88 -15.91 7.21
CA GLN A 26 -13.61 -16.24 8.62
C GLN A 26 -12.11 -16.40 8.88
N GLY A 27 -11.60 -15.70 9.90
CA GLY A 27 -10.22 -15.75 10.31
C GLY A 27 -10.08 -15.40 11.78
N ARG A 28 -8.99 -15.83 12.40
CA ARG A 28 -8.62 -15.43 13.75
C ARG A 28 -7.43 -14.49 13.66
N ALA A 29 -7.47 -13.40 14.41
CA ALA A 29 -6.32 -12.52 14.56
C ALA A 29 -5.13 -13.35 15.07
N ILE A 30 -4.05 -13.35 14.31
CA ILE A 30 -2.79 -13.98 14.70
C ILE A 30 -2.00 -13.00 15.57
N LEU A 31 -1.26 -13.53 16.56
CA LEU A 31 -0.33 -12.71 17.32
C LEU A 31 0.82 -12.30 16.38
N TRP A 32 0.83 -11.05 15.98
CA TRP A 32 1.87 -10.49 15.13
C TRP A 32 2.88 -9.72 15.98
N PRO A 33 4.19 -10.03 15.94
CA PRO A 33 5.18 -9.28 16.68
C PRO A 33 5.21 -7.81 16.23
N SER A 34 5.01 -6.88 17.16
CA SER A 34 5.02 -5.45 16.85
C SER A 34 6.36 -5.04 16.23
N LEU A 35 6.30 -4.44 15.03
CA LEU A 35 7.46 -3.88 14.35
C LEU A 35 8.04 -2.73 15.18
N SER A 36 7.19 -1.89 15.76
CA SER A 36 7.60 -0.78 16.61
C SER A 36 8.36 -1.25 17.85
N GLU A 37 7.92 -2.34 18.49
CA GLU A 37 8.63 -2.90 19.64
C GLU A 37 9.95 -3.56 19.26
N ARG A 38 9.96 -4.32 18.15
CA ARG A 38 11.11 -5.09 17.67
C ARG A 38 12.20 -4.21 17.08
N LEU A 39 11.81 -3.17 16.35
CA LEU A 39 12.73 -2.29 15.62
C LEU A 39 12.94 -0.94 16.32
N LYS A 40 12.27 -0.71 17.47
CA LYS A 40 12.38 0.52 18.28
C LYS A 40 12.13 1.78 17.45
N MET A 41 10.99 1.78 16.75
CA MET A 41 10.61 2.85 15.84
C MET A 41 9.12 3.17 15.95
N SER A 42 8.76 4.41 15.60
CA SER A 42 7.38 4.87 15.48
C SER A 42 6.94 4.84 14.02
N GLY A 43 5.73 4.37 13.73
CA GLY A 43 5.28 4.27 12.35
C GLY A 43 3.78 4.38 12.18
N VAL A 44 3.37 4.71 10.96
CA VAL A 44 1.97 4.88 10.60
C VAL A 44 1.62 4.09 9.34
N VAL A 45 0.39 3.61 9.26
CA VAL A 45 -0.24 3.14 8.02
C VAL A 45 -1.12 4.23 7.42
N VAL A 46 -0.89 4.52 6.14
CA VAL A 46 -1.65 5.44 5.31
C VAL A 46 -2.32 4.62 4.19
N SER A 47 -3.58 4.24 4.40
CA SER A 47 -4.34 3.42 3.47
C SER A 47 -5.83 3.80 3.51
N GLN A 48 -6.46 3.87 2.34
CA GLN A 48 -7.92 3.95 2.20
C GLN A 48 -8.59 2.56 2.32
N ASN A 49 -7.81 1.48 2.18
CA ASN A 49 -8.29 0.11 2.27
C ASN A 49 -8.18 -0.42 3.70
N ASP A 50 -9.31 -0.90 4.25
CA ASP A 50 -9.44 -1.40 5.62
C ASP A 50 -8.57 -2.63 5.92
N VAL A 51 -8.33 -3.50 4.93
CA VAL A 51 -7.46 -4.68 5.10
C VAL A 51 -6.02 -4.22 5.37
N HIS A 52 -5.50 -3.33 4.53
CA HIS A 52 -4.14 -2.80 4.70
C HIS A 52 -4.00 -1.94 5.95
N ARG A 53 -5.05 -1.18 6.30
CA ARG A 53 -5.12 -0.44 7.57
C ARG A 53 -5.05 -1.40 8.76
N GLY A 54 -5.83 -2.48 8.75
CA GLY A 54 -5.82 -3.51 9.79
C GLY A 54 -4.47 -4.22 9.91
N LEU A 55 -3.83 -4.53 8.79
CA LEU A 55 -2.48 -5.13 8.78
C LEU A 55 -1.43 -4.21 9.42
N GLY A 56 -1.48 -2.90 9.12
CA GLY A 56 -0.59 -1.92 9.75
C GLY A 56 -0.78 -1.87 11.27
N ILE A 57 -2.03 -1.83 11.73
CA ILE A 57 -2.38 -1.84 13.17
C ILE A 57 -1.89 -3.12 13.84
N MET A 58 -2.12 -4.30 13.23
CA MET A 58 -1.61 -5.57 13.77
C MET A 58 -0.09 -5.61 13.81
N ALA A 59 0.60 -4.96 12.88
CA ALA A 59 2.05 -4.83 12.88
C ALA A 59 2.59 -3.80 13.89
N GLY A 60 1.71 -3.14 14.66
CA GLY A 60 2.06 -2.17 15.70
C GLY A 60 2.21 -0.72 15.19
N LEU A 61 1.75 -0.42 13.97
CA LEU A 61 1.74 0.94 13.45
C LEU A 61 0.48 1.69 13.91
N GLU A 62 0.60 3.01 14.08
CA GLU A 62 -0.57 3.87 14.19
C GLU A 62 -1.31 3.93 12.86
N ALA A 63 -2.60 4.23 12.86
CA ALA A 63 -3.37 4.42 11.63
C ALA A 63 -3.78 5.88 11.52
N VAL A 64 -3.58 6.47 10.34
CA VAL A 64 -4.13 7.79 10.04
C VAL A 64 -5.66 7.75 10.22
N ASP A 65 -6.21 8.87 10.69
CA ASP A 65 -7.65 9.08 10.72
C ASP A 65 -8.24 8.88 9.31
N GLY A 66 -9.15 7.92 9.18
CA GLY A 66 -9.79 7.59 7.90
C GLY A 66 -10.51 8.79 7.29
N ALA A 67 -11.00 9.74 8.10
CA ALA A 67 -11.63 10.96 7.59
C ALA A 67 -10.68 11.84 6.76
N ARG A 68 -9.36 11.80 7.03
CA ARG A 68 -8.34 12.51 6.25
C ARG A 68 -8.06 11.86 4.90
N LEU A 69 -8.44 10.59 4.73
CA LEU A 69 -8.22 9.80 3.52
C LEU A 69 -9.53 9.50 2.76
N ALA A 70 -10.69 9.81 3.33
CA ALA A 70 -11.98 9.52 2.73
C ALA A 70 -12.17 10.29 1.41
N GLY A 71 -12.20 9.56 0.29
CA GLY A 71 -12.27 10.15 -1.05
C GLY A 71 -11.03 10.94 -1.44
N ALA A 72 -9.91 10.74 -0.74
CA ALA A 72 -8.66 11.43 -1.01
C ALA A 72 -8.05 10.96 -2.33
N ASP A 73 -7.48 11.91 -3.06
CA ASP A 73 -6.64 11.62 -4.21
C ASP A 73 -5.20 11.22 -3.80
N LEU A 74 -4.43 10.80 -4.79
CA LEU A 74 -3.04 10.36 -4.61
C LEU A 74 -2.16 11.46 -3.99
N ARG A 75 -2.36 12.73 -4.37
CA ARG A 75 -1.59 13.87 -3.84
C ARG A 75 -1.89 14.11 -2.37
N THR A 76 -3.16 14.02 -1.99
CA THR A 76 -3.60 14.14 -0.60
C THR A 76 -2.99 13.03 0.24
N GLN A 77 -2.97 11.80 -0.27
CA GLN A 77 -2.35 10.68 0.41
C GLN A 77 -0.83 10.87 0.60
N ALA A 78 -0.11 11.35 -0.42
CA ALA A 78 1.30 11.71 -0.30
C ALA A 78 1.53 12.82 0.75
N ALA A 79 0.71 13.88 0.72
CA ALA A 79 0.82 15.00 1.65
C ALA A 79 0.60 14.57 3.10
N VAL A 80 -0.42 13.73 3.35
CA VAL A 80 -0.70 13.14 4.66
C VAL A 80 0.48 12.29 5.13
N ALA A 81 1.01 11.40 4.29
CA ALA A 81 2.18 10.59 4.66
C ALA A 81 3.40 11.45 5.03
N LEU A 82 3.67 12.51 4.26
CA LEU A 82 4.77 13.44 4.55
C LEU A 82 4.52 14.27 5.81
N GLU A 83 3.27 14.59 6.14
CA GLU A 83 2.94 15.28 7.39
C GLU A 83 3.21 14.39 8.60
N GLU A 84 2.82 13.11 8.52
CA GLU A 84 3.11 12.14 9.58
C GLU A 84 4.61 11.93 9.74
N LEU A 85 5.35 11.74 8.64
CA LEU A 85 6.80 11.53 8.64
C LEU A 85 7.63 12.68 9.24
N LYS A 86 7.03 13.86 9.52
CA LYS A 86 7.69 14.91 10.31
C LYS A 86 7.77 14.58 11.80
N LYS A 87 6.93 13.66 12.27
CA LYS A 87 6.69 13.33 13.68
C LYS A 87 7.11 11.91 14.02
N ILE A 88 7.15 11.01 13.03
CA ILE A 88 7.43 9.58 13.18
C ILE A 88 8.54 9.11 12.24
N ASP A 89 9.02 7.89 12.43
CA ASP A 89 10.18 7.34 11.71
C ASP A 89 9.81 6.63 10.39
N PHE A 90 8.55 6.24 10.21
CA PHE A 90 8.14 5.37 9.10
C PHE A 90 6.68 5.56 8.68
N ALA A 91 6.44 5.50 7.38
CA ALA A 91 5.10 5.43 6.82
C ALA A 91 4.98 4.24 5.88
N TYR A 92 4.00 3.38 6.13
CA TYR A 92 3.52 2.40 5.17
C TYR A 92 2.36 3.01 4.38
N VAL A 93 2.62 3.34 3.12
CA VAL A 93 1.62 3.93 2.21
C VAL A 93 1.13 2.85 1.26
N HIS A 94 -0.16 2.54 1.31
CA HIS A 94 -0.80 1.55 0.44
C HIS A 94 -1.68 2.24 -0.61
N VAL A 95 -1.57 1.80 -1.85
CA VAL A 95 -2.32 2.34 -2.98
C VAL A 95 -2.88 1.18 -3.78
N GLU A 96 -4.14 1.30 -4.14
CA GLU A 96 -4.85 0.36 -4.99
C GLU A 96 -5.43 1.15 -6.17
N LEU A 97 -5.25 0.61 -7.37
CA LEU A 97 -5.91 1.16 -8.55
C LEU A 97 -7.37 0.71 -8.56
N PRO A 98 -8.30 1.46 -9.16
CA PRO A 98 -9.70 1.05 -9.28
C PRO A 98 -9.84 -0.35 -9.92
N ASP A 99 -10.79 -1.15 -9.43
CA ASP A 99 -11.04 -2.52 -9.92
C ASP A 99 -11.28 -2.54 -11.44
N GLU A 100 -11.98 -1.54 -11.97
CA GLU A 100 -12.25 -1.42 -13.40
C GLU A 100 -10.96 -1.23 -14.21
N VAL A 101 -9.91 -0.65 -13.61
CA VAL A 101 -8.59 -0.49 -14.23
C VAL A 101 -7.75 -1.75 -14.05
N VAL A 102 -7.75 -2.34 -12.86
CA VAL A 102 -6.96 -3.55 -12.55
C VAL A 102 -7.45 -4.74 -13.38
N TYR A 103 -8.76 -5.01 -13.33
CA TYR A 103 -9.40 -6.15 -13.97
C TYR A 103 -9.97 -5.85 -15.37
N GLY A 104 -10.03 -4.57 -15.76
CA GLY A 104 -10.48 -4.17 -17.09
C GLY A 104 -9.47 -4.49 -18.19
N SER A 105 -9.98 -4.48 -19.44
CA SER A 105 -9.19 -4.69 -20.65
C SER A 105 -8.65 -3.40 -21.28
N ASP A 106 -8.99 -2.23 -20.73
CA ASP A 106 -8.51 -0.93 -21.21
C ASP A 106 -7.06 -0.68 -20.77
N VAL A 107 -6.13 -1.01 -21.67
CA VAL A 107 -4.70 -0.80 -21.47
C VAL A 107 -4.35 0.68 -21.31
N ALA A 108 -5.03 1.59 -22.03
CA ALA A 108 -4.73 3.02 -21.95
C ALA A 108 -5.12 3.58 -20.57
N ALA A 109 -6.27 3.15 -20.03
CA ALA A 109 -6.67 3.49 -18.66
C ALA A 109 -5.67 2.96 -17.62
N LYS A 110 -5.16 1.73 -17.81
CA LYS A 110 -4.14 1.14 -16.92
C LYS A 110 -2.82 1.91 -16.96
N VAL A 111 -2.31 2.23 -18.14
CA VAL A 111 -1.10 3.06 -18.30
C VAL A 111 -1.28 4.42 -17.63
N LYS A 112 -2.38 5.12 -17.94
CA LYS A 112 -2.68 6.43 -17.34
C LYS A 112 -2.74 6.38 -15.81
N SER A 113 -3.29 5.30 -15.25
CA SER A 113 -3.40 5.14 -13.79
C SER A 113 -2.04 4.89 -13.14
N ILE A 114 -1.15 4.13 -13.79
CA ILE A 114 0.24 3.93 -13.33
C ILE A 114 1.01 5.25 -13.40
N GLU A 115 0.85 6.02 -14.49
CA GLU A 115 1.46 7.35 -14.63
C GLU A 115 0.95 8.32 -13.57
N ALA A 116 -0.35 8.27 -13.22
CA ALA A 116 -0.90 9.06 -12.13
C ALA A 116 -0.28 8.68 -10.77
N VAL A 117 -0.10 7.40 -10.47
CA VAL A 117 0.62 6.97 -9.24
C VAL A 117 2.05 7.51 -9.22
N ASP A 118 2.78 7.42 -10.32
CA ASP A 118 4.15 7.95 -10.40
C ASP A 118 4.18 9.46 -10.17
N HIS A 119 3.35 10.23 -10.89
CA HIS A 119 3.38 11.69 -10.87
C HIS A 119 2.69 12.34 -9.66
N GLU A 120 1.65 11.71 -9.13
CA GLU A 120 0.79 12.30 -8.09
C GLU A 120 1.07 11.75 -6.68
N LEU A 121 1.69 10.58 -6.57
CA LEU A 121 2.08 10.00 -5.29
C LEU A 121 3.59 9.89 -5.15
N VAL A 122 4.25 9.12 -6.02
CA VAL A 122 5.67 8.80 -5.88
C VAL A 122 6.54 10.05 -6.02
N GLY A 123 6.29 10.87 -7.05
CA GLY A 123 6.98 12.15 -7.26
C GLY A 123 6.88 13.07 -6.03
N PRO A 124 5.68 13.43 -5.57
CA PRO A 124 5.50 14.24 -4.38
C PRO A 124 6.14 13.66 -3.12
N LEU A 125 6.08 12.33 -2.91
CA LEU A 125 6.78 11.66 -1.80
C LEU A 125 8.29 11.86 -1.90
N LEU A 126 8.90 11.66 -3.07
CA LEU A 126 10.34 11.85 -3.27
C LEU A 126 10.76 13.29 -3.04
N GLU A 127 10.01 14.26 -3.56
CA GLU A 127 10.27 15.68 -3.35
C GLU A 127 10.13 16.09 -1.88
N GLY A 128 9.10 15.57 -1.20
CA GLY A 128 8.85 15.83 0.21
C GLY A 128 9.93 15.22 1.11
N LEU A 129 10.28 13.95 0.88
CA LEU A 129 11.33 13.24 1.63
C LEU A 129 12.69 13.93 1.49
N ALA A 130 13.02 14.44 0.29
CA ALA A 130 14.25 15.20 0.08
C ALA A 130 14.34 16.46 0.96
N LYS A 131 13.19 17.08 1.29
CA LYS A 131 13.10 18.24 2.19
C LYS A 131 13.17 17.86 3.67
N LEU A 132 12.80 16.62 4.02
CA LEU A 132 12.87 16.10 5.39
C LEU A 132 14.27 15.60 5.78
N GLY A 133 15.15 15.36 4.80
CA GLY A 133 16.55 15.00 5.01
C GLY A 133 16.89 13.58 4.54
N SER A 134 17.83 12.93 5.23
CA SER A 134 18.24 11.56 4.90
C SER A 134 17.07 10.60 5.04
N HIS A 135 16.78 9.84 3.98
CA HIS A 135 15.61 8.97 3.91
C HIS A 135 15.91 7.69 3.14
N ARG A 136 15.06 6.70 3.34
CA ARG A 136 14.99 5.49 2.54
C ARG A 136 13.58 5.30 2.04
N ILE A 137 13.45 4.87 0.80
CA ILE A 137 12.15 4.53 0.21
C ILE A 137 12.25 3.16 -0.45
N VAL A 138 11.20 2.37 -0.23
CA VAL A 138 10.96 1.10 -0.91
C VAL A 138 9.62 1.23 -1.60
N VAL A 139 9.58 0.94 -2.90
CA VAL A 139 8.34 0.76 -3.64
C VAL A 139 8.24 -0.71 -3.98
N VAL A 140 7.18 -1.37 -3.56
CA VAL A 140 6.89 -2.76 -3.90
C VAL A 140 5.64 -2.76 -4.76
N CYS A 141 5.73 -3.37 -5.94
CA CYS A 141 4.56 -3.68 -6.73
C CYS A 141 4.19 -5.13 -6.45
N ASP A 142 3.03 -5.36 -5.85
CA ASP A 142 2.52 -6.71 -5.75
C ASP A 142 2.24 -7.22 -7.16
N SER A 143 2.72 -8.42 -7.47
CA SER A 143 2.54 -9.05 -8.78
C SER A 143 1.13 -9.59 -8.99
N GLY A 144 0.13 -9.03 -8.28
CA GLY A 144 -1.27 -9.39 -8.32
C GLY A 144 -1.93 -9.09 -9.67
N ASN A 145 -1.53 -9.81 -10.71
CA ASN A 145 -2.32 -9.91 -11.93
C ASN A 145 -2.95 -11.29 -11.99
N VAL A 146 -4.23 -11.32 -11.66
CA VAL A 146 -5.15 -12.39 -12.00
C VAL A 146 -5.54 -12.20 -13.47
N HIS A 147 -4.65 -12.54 -14.40
CA HIS A 147 -5.09 -12.76 -15.78
C HIS A 147 -5.76 -14.14 -15.82
N HIS A 148 -7.09 -14.18 -16.02
CA HIS A 148 -7.91 -15.41 -16.10
C HIS A 148 -8.15 -16.19 -14.79
N GLY A 149 -8.29 -15.52 -13.65
CA GLY A 149 -8.71 -16.18 -12.40
C GLY A 149 -7.61 -16.96 -11.67
N GLN A 150 -6.35 -16.88 -12.13
CA GLN A 150 -5.19 -17.46 -11.45
C GLN A 150 -4.26 -16.36 -10.94
N ALA A 151 -3.89 -16.41 -9.66
CA ALA A 151 -2.87 -15.53 -9.11
C ALA A 151 -1.56 -15.74 -9.89
N ALA A 152 -0.97 -14.67 -10.41
CA ALA A 152 0.36 -14.77 -11.00
C ALA A 152 1.36 -15.22 -9.93
N GLU A 153 1.83 -16.46 -10.04
CA GLU A 153 2.91 -16.98 -9.22
C GLU A 153 4.23 -16.38 -9.72
N GLY A 154 4.61 -15.25 -9.13
CA GLY A 154 5.88 -14.58 -9.38
C GLY A 154 6.35 -13.83 -8.14
N PRO A 155 7.66 -13.66 -7.95
CA PRO A 155 8.14 -12.77 -6.90
C PRO A 155 7.71 -11.34 -7.21
N ALA A 156 7.14 -10.66 -6.22
CA ALA A 156 6.96 -9.21 -6.27
C ALA A 156 8.31 -8.54 -6.55
N PHE A 157 8.30 -7.51 -7.38
CA PHE A 157 9.51 -6.73 -7.65
C PHE A 157 9.44 -5.38 -6.94
N PHE A 158 10.61 -4.87 -6.57
CA PHE A 158 10.71 -3.67 -5.76
C PHE A 158 11.80 -2.73 -6.29
N ALA A 159 11.60 -1.45 -6.02
CA ALA A 159 12.64 -0.43 -6.13
C ALA A 159 13.05 0.00 -4.70
N TYR A 160 14.34 0.21 -4.49
CA TYR A 160 14.88 0.69 -3.21
C TYR A 160 15.85 1.82 -3.46
N ARG A 161 15.73 2.88 -2.66
CA ARG A 161 16.67 3.99 -2.64
C ARG A 161 17.01 4.35 -1.21
N ASP A 162 18.30 4.53 -0.95
CA ASP A 162 18.84 5.14 0.25
C ASP A 162 19.48 6.47 -0.16
N SER A 163 19.01 7.58 0.38
CA SER A 163 19.49 8.91 -0.02
C SER A 163 20.93 9.18 0.45
N ALA A 164 21.43 8.42 1.42
CA ALA A 164 22.80 8.56 1.94
C ALA A 164 23.81 7.62 1.25
N ALA A 165 23.34 6.63 0.49
CA ALA A 165 24.21 5.72 -0.23
C ALA A 165 24.72 6.35 -1.54
N THR A 166 25.98 6.04 -1.90
CA THR A 166 26.52 6.42 -3.21
C THR A 166 25.61 5.89 -4.31
N PRO A 167 25.18 6.73 -5.28
CA PRO A 167 24.38 6.28 -6.40
C PRO A 167 25.08 5.11 -7.10
N SER A 168 24.36 3.99 -7.25
CA SER A 168 24.84 2.91 -8.11
C SER A 168 24.97 3.46 -9.53
N ALA A 169 26.08 3.17 -10.21
CA ALA A 169 26.36 3.59 -11.59
C ALA A 169 25.38 3.03 -12.64
N ALA A 170 24.34 2.28 -12.22
CA ALA A 170 23.27 1.79 -13.09
C ALA A 170 22.29 2.92 -13.46
N THR A 171 22.78 3.91 -14.20
CA THR A 171 21.94 4.91 -14.85
C THR A 171 21.13 4.23 -15.96
N GLY A 172 19.81 4.19 -15.84
CA GLY A 172 18.91 3.81 -16.95
C GLY A 172 18.00 2.60 -16.73
N ARG A 173 17.95 1.99 -15.53
CA ARG A 173 16.94 0.97 -15.23
C ARG A 173 15.60 1.62 -14.88
N ARG A 174 14.52 1.13 -15.48
CA ARG A 174 13.13 1.53 -15.23
C ARG A 174 12.49 0.57 -14.24
N PHE A 175 11.43 1.03 -13.56
CA PHE A 175 10.63 0.19 -12.69
C PHE A 175 9.55 -0.56 -13.51
N ILE A 176 10.00 -1.52 -14.32
CA ILE A 176 9.15 -2.38 -15.15
C ILE A 176 9.58 -3.85 -15.01
N GLU A 177 8.71 -4.77 -15.36
CA GLU A 177 8.91 -6.21 -15.18
C GLU A 177 10.08 -6.73 -16.04
N ALA A 178 10.31 -6.16 -17.23
CA ALA A 178 11.42 -6.55 -18.09
C ALA A 178 12.79 -6.25 -17.43
N ASP A 179 12.94 -5.05 -16.88
CA ASP A 179 14.15 -4.61 -16.20
C ASP A 179 14.31 -5.34 -14.86
N ALA A 180 13.20 -5.67 -14.17
CA ALA A 180 13.21 -6.49 -12.97
C ALA A 180 13.71 -7.92 -13.23
N ARG A 181 13.23 -8.57 -14.30
CA ARG A 181 13.69 -9.91 -14.72
C ARG A 181 15.14 -9.94 -15.17
N ALA A 182 15.61 -8.85 -15.79
CA ALA A 182 17.01 -8.70 -16.20
C ALA A 182 17.95 -8.30 -15.05
N SER A 183 17.41 -8.03 -13.85
CA SER A 183 18.20 -7.61 -12.71
C SER A 183 19.11 -8.73 -12.21
N THR A 184 20.39 -8.40 -11.98
CA THR A 184 21.36 -9.28 -11.35
C THR A 184 21.28 -9.26 -9.81
N VAL A 185 20.37 -8.47 -9.24
CA VAL A 185 20.14 -8.44 -7.79
C VAL A 185 19.39 -9.71 -7.39
N PRO A 186 19.95 -10.56 -6.50
CA PRO A 186 19.30 -11.81 -6.13
C PRO A 186 17.99 -11.54 -5.35
N PRO A 187 17.01 -12.46 -5.42
CA PRO A 187 15.83 -12.41 -4.59
C PRO A 187 16.21 -12.26 -3.12
N ARG A 188 15.49 -11.38 -2.42
CA ARG A 188 15.72 -11.12 -1.00
C ARG A 188 14.58 -11.68 -0.18
N ASP A 189 14.96 -12.33 0.92
CA ASP A 189 14.03 -12.65 1.99
C ASP A 189 13.46 -11.33 2.55
N ALA A 190 12.15 -11.16 2.44
CA ALA A 190 11.45 -9.96 2.88
C ALA A 190 11.69 -9.65 4.37
N THR A 191 11.80 -10.68 5.21
CA THR A 191 12.03 -10.51 6.66
C THR A 191 13.41 -9.94 6.95
N LYS A 192 14.42 -10.27 6.13
CA LYS A 192 15.78 -9.73 6.23
C LYS A 192 15.88 -8.33 5.61
N PHE A 193 15.12 -8.10 4.54
CA PHE A 193 15.09 -6.80 3.87
C PHE A 193 14.55 -5.70 4.76
N VAL A 194 13.46 -5.97 5.50
CA VAL A 194 12.90 -5.03 6.48
C VAL A 194 13.94 -4.61 7.51
N VAL A 195 14.73 -5.55 8.05
CA VAL A 195 15.80 -5.20 9.01
C VAL A 195 16.80 -4.21 8.42
N ARG A 196 17.13 -4.34 7.13
CA ARG A 196 18.02 -3.39 6.44
C ARG A 196 17.39 -2.02 6.25
N LEU A 197 16.09 -1.95 5.97
CA LEU A 197 15.37 -0.68 5.85
C LEU A 197 15.50 0.16 7.12
N PHE A 198 15.45 -0.52 8.28
CA PHE A 198 15.51 0.10 9.61
C PHE A 198 16.89 0.09 10.26
N ALA A 199 17.90 -0.51 9.63
CA ALA A 199 19.25 -0.50 10.15
C ALA A 199 19.77 0.95 10.21
N LYS A 200 20.11 1.45 11.40
CA LYS A 200 20.79 2.74 11.52
C LYS A 200 22.07 2.67 10.67
N GLY A 201 22.29 3.70 9.84
CA GLY A 201 23.46 3.75 8.95
C GLY A 201 24.73 3.43 9.73
N SER A 202 25.50 2.48 9.23
CA SER A 202 26.85 2.16 9.73
C SER A 202 27.79 3.34 9.52
#